data_AF-A0A5N5DX10-F1
#
_entry.id   AF-A0A5N5DX10-F1
#
_cell.length_a   1.000
_cell.length_b   1.000
_cell.length_c   1.000
_cell.angle_alpha   90.00
_cell.angle_beta   90.00
_cell.angle_gamma   90.00
#
_symmetry.space_group_name_H-M   'P 1'
#
loop_
_entity.id
_entity.type
_entity.pdbx_description
1 polymer ?
#
loop_
_entity_poly.entity_id
_entity_poly.type
_entity_poly.pdbx_seq_one_letter_code
_entity_poly.pdbx_strand_id
1 'polypeptide(L)'
;MSTLQEVGERESWRCWLCDEPVDPDMSVNDPRGPSIDSINTAKKGGKTKGGVERLAHRACNTKKGAVKPVVEWPDRLFVVDPA
;
A
#
# COMPACT_ATOMS: atom_id res chain seq x y z
N MET A 1 9.01 -7.91 -12.59
CA MET A 1 8.78 -6.65 -11.88
C MET A 1 8.10 -5.73 -12.85
N SER A 2 6.94 -5.21 -12.48
CA SER A 2 6.24 -4.18 -13.21
C SER A 2 6.98 -2.85 -13.10
N THR A 3 6.83 -2.00 -14.11
CA THR A 3 7.30 -0.62 -14.08
C THR A 3 6.45 0.23 -13.14
N LEU A 4 7.00 1.36 -12.68
CA LEU A 4 6.26 2.27 -11.81
C LEU A 4 4.99 2.79 -12.50
N GLN A 5 5.05 3.06 -13.81
CA GLN A 5 3.89 3.49 -14.57
C GLN A 5 2.80 2.42 -14.59
N GLU A 6 3.12 1.16 -14.89
CA GLU A 6 2.13 0.08 -14.93
C GLU A 6 1.43 -0.14 -13.58
N VAL A 7 2.20 -0.04 -12.49
CA VAL A 7 1.63 -0.12 -11.12
C VAL A 7 0.80 1.12 -10.81
N GLY A 8 1.28 2.31 -11.20
CA GLY A 8 0.57 3.58 -11.03
C GLY A 8 -0.79 3.58 -11.70
N GLU A 9 -0.85 3.23 -12.99
CA GLU A 9 -2.09 3.13 -13.77
C GLU A 9 -3.07 2.13 -13.15
N ARG A 10 -2.59 0.93 -12.78
CA ARG A 10 -3.43 -0.10 -12.16
C ARG A 10 -4.07 0.37 -10.85
N GLU A 11 -3.31 1.10 -10.04
CA GLU A 11 -3.74 1.56 -8.72
C GLU A 11 -4.33 2.98 -8.76
N SER A 12 -4.65 3.51 -9.97
CA SER A 12 -5.21 4.86 -10.16
C SER A 12 -4.40 5.96 -9.50
N TRP A 13 -3.06 5.82 -9.48
CA TRP A 13 -2.13 6.72 -8.81
C TRP A 13 -2.48 7.00 -7.35
N ARG A 14 -3.07 6.00 -6.66
CA ARG A 14 -3.47 6.10 -5.25
C ARG A 14 -2.55 5.26 -4.38
N CYS A 15 -2.02 5.86 -3.32
CA CYS A 15 -1.18 5.17 -2.36
C CYS A 15 -2.03 4.14 -1.61
N TRP A 16 -1.71 2.85 -1.69
CA TRP A 16 -2.52 1.83 -1.03
C TRP A 16 -2.47 1.86 0.50
N LEU A 17 -1.50 2.58 1.09
CA LEU A 17 -1.27 2.64 2.53
C LEU A 17 -2.02 3.79 3.20
N CYS A 18 -1.99 4.99 2.62
CA CYS A 18 -2.64 6.17 3.17
C CYS A 18 -3.84 6.64 2.35
N ASP A 19 -4.13 5.98 1.22
CA ASP A 19 -5.29 6.26 0.39
C ASP A 19 -5.30 7.66 -0.28
N GLU A 20 -4.18 8.40 -0.19
CA GLU A 20 -3.97 9.69 -0.83
C GLU A 20 -3.38 9.56 -2.26
N PRO A 21 -3.58 10.57 -3.13
CA PRO A 21 -2.96 10.60 -4.45
C PRO A 21 -1.42 10.60 -4.40
N VAL A 22 -0.81 9.96 -5.39
CA VAL A 22 0.63 9.95 -5.65
C VAL A 22 0.88 10.74 -6.94
N ASP A 23 1.77 11.72 -6.89
CA ASP A 23 2.17 12.48 -8.07
C ASP A 23 3.21 11.67 -8.89
N PRO A 24 2.93 11.33 -10.16
CA PRO A 24 3.83 10.57 -11.02
C PRO A 24 5.12 11.31 -11.35
N ASP A 25 5.07 12.65 -11.38
CA ASP A 25 6.19 13.51 -11.81
C ASP A 25 7.06 13.94 -10.62
N MET A 26 6.62 13.65 -9.40
CA MET A 26 7.37 13.95 -8.19
C MET A 26 8.62 13.06 -8.08
N SER A 27 9.71 13.64 -7.59
CA SER A 27 10.97 12.91 -7.40
C SER A 27 10.76 11.67 -6.53
N VAL A 28 11.30 10.53 -6.94
CA VAL A 28 11.30 9.28 -6.14
C VAL A 28 12.06 9.41 -4.81
N ASN A 29 12.88 10.46 -4.67
CA ASN A 29 13.58 10.79 -3.42
C ASN A 29 12.74 11.66 -2.48
N ASP A 30 11.63 12.23 -2.96
CA ASP A 30 10.70 12.97 -2.13
C ASP A 30 9.91 12.00 -1.21
N PRO A 31 9.65 12.34 0.06
CA PRO A 31 8.76 11.57 0.92
C PRO A 31 7.39 11.22 0.32
N ARG A 32 6.82 12.13 -0.48
CA ARG A 32 5.57 11.95 -1.25
C ARG A 32 5.81 11.48 -2.69
N GLY A 33 7.04 11.19 -3.04
CA GLY A 33 7.39 10.59 -4.32
C GLY A 33 6.83 9.17 -4.47
N PRO A 34 6.65 8.70 -5.71
CA PRO A 34 6.13 7.39 -6.01
C PRO A 34 7.14 6.27 -5.69
N SER A 35 6.65 5.12 -5.22
CA SER A 35 7.46 3.92 -4.99
C SER A 35 6.66 2.63 -5.20
N ILE A 36 7.34 1.55 -5.60
CA ILE A 36 6.75 0.21 -5.70
C ILE A 36 6.99 -0.53 -4.39
N ASP A 37 5.91 -0.96 -3.75
CA ASP A 37 5.94 -1.85 -2.60
C ASP A 37 5.78 -3.30 -3.08
N SER A 38 6.84 -4.07 -3.00
CA SER A 38 6.81 -5.51 -3.25
C SER A 38 6.36 -6.22 -1.98
N ILE A 39 5.08 -6.60 -1.89
CA ILE A 39 4.61 -7.48 -0.81
C ILE A 39 5.22 -8.86 -1.03
N ASN A 40 6.34 -9.15 -0.38
CA ASN A 40 6.84 -10.52 -0.31
C ASN A 40 6.10 -11.26 0.79
N THR A 41 5.06 -12.03 0.44
CA THR A 41 4.56 -13.11 1.30
C THR A 41 5.59 -14.23 1.35
N ALA A 42 6.69 -14.01 2.06
CA ALA A 42 7.68 -15.03 2.33
C ALA A 42 7.08 -16.06 3.30
N LYS A 43 6.54 -17.17 2.78
CA LYS A 43 6.53 -18.41 3.56
C LYS A 43 7.97 -18.87 3.69
N LYS A 44 8.42 -19.06 4.93
CA LYS A 44 9.70 -19.71 5.27
C LYS A 44 9.75 -21.08 4.56
N GLY A 45 10.53 -21.19 3.49
CA GLY A 45 10.82 -22.45 2.79
C GLY A 45 10.10 -22.73 1.46
N GLY A 46 9.26 -21.84 0.92
CA GLY A 46 8.63 -22.02 -0.40
C GLY A 46 9.22 -21.07 -1.44
N LYS A 47 9.40 -21.53 -2.69
CA LYS A 47 9.81 -20.66 -3.81
C LYS A 47 8.92 -19.41 -3.83
N THR A 48 9.50 -18.25 -3.59
CA THR A 48 8.80 -16.97 -3.54
C THR A 48 8.17 -16.71 -4.91
N LYS A 49 6.88 -17.00 -5.09
CA LYS A 49 6.10 -16.29 -6.09
C LYS A 49 6.07 -14.85 -5.59
N GLY A 50 6.79 -13.96 -6.27
CA GLY A 50 6.85 -12.53 -5.92
C GLY A 50 5.43 -12.05 -5.71
N GLY A 51 5.12 -11.55 -4.51
CA GLY A 51 3.76 -11.12 -4.24
C GLY A 51 3.43 -9.84 -4.99
N VAL A 52 2.18 -9.41 -4.87
CA VAL A 52 1.62 -8.34 -5.69
C VAL A 52 2.36 -7.03 -5.39
N GLU A 53 2.97 -6.45 -6.43
CA GLU A 53 3.57 -5.11 -6.41
C GLU A 53 2.45 -4.06 -6.33
N ARG A 54 2.56 -3.08 -5.42
CA ARG A 54 1.52 -2.07 -5.19
C ARG A 54 2.13 -0.66 -5.12
N LEU A 55 1.36 0.37 -5.46
CA LEU A 55 1.82 1.77 -5.43
C LEU A 55 1.75 2.36 -4.02
N ALA A 56 2.84 2.95 -3.55
CA ALA A 56 2.85 3.70 -2.30
C ALA A 56 3.78 4.92 -2.36
N HIS A 57 3.52 5.95 -1.57
CA HIS A 57 4.51 7.00 -1.32
C HIS A 57 5.77 6.42 -0.71
N ARG A 58 6.93 7.00 -1.03
CA ARG A 58 8.23 6.58 -0.50
C ARG A 58 8.25 6.52 1.03
N ALA A 59 7.71 7.53 1.70
CA ALA A 59 7.65 7.59 3.16
C ALA A 59 6.67 6.56 3.75
N CYS A 60 5.49 6.38 3.14
CA CYS A 60 4.50 5.38 3.58
C CYS A 60 5.07 3.97 3.48
N ASN A 61 5.66 3.63 2.33
CA ASN A 61 6.30 2.34 2.09
C ASN A 61 7.42 2.07 3.11
N THR A 62 8.25 3.08 3.39
CA THR A 62 9.36 2.98 4.36
C THR A 62 8.87 2.75 5.80
N LYS A 63 7.75 3.36 6.18
CA LYS A 63 7.15 3.24 7.52
C LYS A 63 6.14 2.09 7.64
N LYS A 64 5.92 1.32 6.57
CA LYS A 64 5.00 0.18 6.56
C LYS A 64 5.37 -0.80 7.68
N GLY A 65 4.40 -1.11 8.54
CA GLY A 65 4.59 -1.98 9.72
C GLY A 65 5.18 -1.30 10.95
N ALA A 66 5.71 -0.07 10.85
CA ALA A 66 6.16 0.72 12.00
C ALA A 66 4.98 1.37 12.77
N VAL A 67 3.86 1.58 12.08
CA VAL A 67 2.61 2.09 12.67
C VAL A 67 1.60 0.95 12.74
N LYS A 68 1.09 0.66 13.95
CA LYS A 68 -0.02 -0.29 14.10
C LYS A 68 -1.28 0.33 13.50
N PRO A 69 -1.99 -0.36 12.59
CA PRO A 69 -3.27 0.13 12.12
C PRO A 69 -4.22 0.24 13.31
N VAL A 70 -4.86 1.39 13.44
CA VAL A 70 -5.91 1.64 14.43
C VAL A 70 -7.22 1.73 13.66
N VAL A 71 -8.18 0.89 14.02
CA VAL A 71 -9.56 1.01 13.55
C VAL A 71 -10.33 1.69 14.67
N GLU A 72 -10.68 2.96 14.48
CA GLU A 72 -11.51 3.67 15.44
C GLU A 72 -12.93 3.11 15.36
N TRP A 73 -13.37 2.51 16.46
CA TRP A 73 -14.73 2.02 16.60
C TRP A 73 -15.61 3.17 17.10
N PRO A 74 -16.78 3.39 16.51
CA PRO A 74 -17.72 4.37 17.03
C PRO A 74 -18.23 3.94 18.41
N ASP A 75 -18.52 4.90 19.28
CA ASP A 75 -19.05 4.65 20.64
C ASP A 75 -20.35 3.84 20.65
N ARG A 76 -21.09 3.87 19.54
CA ARG A 76 -22.31 3.09 19.32
C ARG A 76 -22.13 2.18 18.13
N LEU A 77 -22.07 0.88 18.41
CA LEU A 77 -22.08 -0.17 17.40
C LEU A 77 -23.53 -0.61 17.13
N PHE A 78 -23.88 -0.80 15.87
CA PHE A 78 -25.13 -1.42 15.45
C PHE A 78 -24.83 -2.86 15.01
N VAL A 79 -25.50 -3.82 15.62
CA VAL A 79 -25.44 -5.23 15.27
C VAL A 79 -26.72 -5.56 14.52
N VAL A 80 -26.58 -6.14 13.33
CA VAL A 80 -27.70 -6.62 12.51
C VAL A 80 -27.54 -8.11 12.27
N ASP A 81 -28.65 -8.85 12.31
CA ASP A 81 -28.65 -10.25 11.91
C ASP A 81 -28.41 -10.35 10.39
N PRO A 82 -27.53 -11.26 9.94
CA PRO A 82 -27.34 -11.51 8.52
C PRO A 82 -28.65 -12.06 7.90
N ALA A 83 -28.97 -11.62 6.69
CA ALA A 83 -30.13 -12.06 5.90
C ALA A 83 -29.98 -13.48 5.37
#